data_AF-A0A2V1CT84-F1
#
_entry.id   AF-A0A2V1CT84-F1
#
_cell.length_a   1.000
_cell.length_b   1.000
_cell.length_c   1.000
_cell.angle_alpha   90.00
_cell.angle_beta   90.00
_cell.angle_gamma   90.00
#
_symmetry.space_group_name_H-M   'P 1'
#
loop_
_entity.id
_entity.type
_entity.pdbx_description
1 polymer ?
#
loop_
_entity_poly.entity_id
_entity_poly.type
_entity_poly.pdbx_seq_one_letter_code
_entity_poly.pdbx_strand_id
1 'polypeptide(L)' 'DAVQTARTLEMGYFWIDALCIIQGDPADWEIESVKMAVVYNSALLTIMAGSGSNSDTGLLNPRS' A
#
# COMPACT_ATOMS: atom_id res chain seq x y z
N ASP A 1 -3.90 5.42 -8.84
CA ASP A 1 -5.26 5.02 -8.41
C ASP A 1 -5.43 5.10 -6.90
N ALA A 2 -4.60 4.42 -6.11
CA ALA A 2 -4.78 4.26 -4.67
C ALA A 2 -4.88 5.60 -3.89
N VAL A 3 -4.07 6.61 -4.24
CA VAL A 3 -4.16 7.97 -3.66
C VAL A 3 -5.49 8.65 -3.99
N GLN A 4 -6.01 8.49 -5.21
CA GLN A 4 -7.30 9.06 -5.59
C GLN A 4 -8.43 8.37 -4.81
N THR A 5 -8.37 7.04 -4.70
CA THR A 5 -9.31 6.25 -3.89
C THR A 5 -9.30 6.71 -2.42
N ALA A 6 -8.12 6.85 -1.81
CA ALA A 6 -7.99 7.31 -0.42
C ALA A 6 -8.58 8.71 -0.21
N ARG A 7 -8.34 9.64 -1.16
CA ARG A 7 -8.93 10.98 -1.12
C ARG A 7 -10.45 10.97 -1.25
N THR A 8 -11.01 10.15 -2.14
CA THR A 8 -12.46 10.00 -2.29
C THR A 8 -13.11 9.40 -1.03
N LEU A 9 -12.37 8.57 -0.30
CA LEU A 9 -12.79 8.00 0.99
C LEU A 9 -12.48 8.90 2.19
N GLU A 10 -12.04 10.14 1.94
CA GLU A 10 -11.71 11.14 2.97
C GLU A 10 -10.65 10.66 3.99
N MET A 11 -9.72 9.81 3.56
CA MET A 11 -8.63 9.33 4.41
C MET A 11 -7.48 10.33 4.42
N GLY A 12 -7.17 10.87 5.60
CA GLY A 12 -6.07 11.83 5.80
C GLY A 12 -4.68 11.20 5.90
N TYR A 13 -4.60 9.88 6.12
CA TYR A 13 -3.35 9.14 6.24
C TYR A 13 -3.40 7.91 5.34
N PHE A 14 -2.29 7.68 4.63
CA PHE A 14 -2.18 6.59 3.67
C PHE A 14 -0.77 6.01 3.74
N TRP A 15 -0.69 4.68 3.79
CA TRP A 15 0.57 3.96 3.85
C TRP A 15 0.71 3.10 2.59
N ILE A 16 1.88 3.20 1.92
CA ILE A 16 2.26 2.38 0.78
C ILE A 16 3.72 2.00 1.00
N ASP A 17 4.05 0.72 0.95
CA ASP A 17 5.42 0.22 1.11
C ASP A 17 6.42 0.95 0.19
N ALA A 18 6.06 1.16 -1.07
CA ALA A 18 6.88 1.85 -2.07
C ALA A 18 7.14 3.33 -1.77
N LEU A 19 6.36 3.96 -0.88
CA LEU A 19 6.55 5.35 -0.45
C LEU A 19 7.08 5.48 0.98
N CYS A 20 6.76 4.52 1.84
CA CYS A 20 7.09 4.55 3.26
C CYS A 20 8.37 3.78 3.60
N ILE A 21 8.87 2.94 2.68
CA ILE A 21 10.15 2.24 2.80
C ILE A 21 11.09 2.78 1.74
N ILE A 22 12.30 3.15 2.14
CA ILE A 22 13.35 3.62 1.23
C ILE A 22 13.80 2.45 0.34
N GLN A 23 13.49 2.56 -0.96
CA GLN A 23 13.80 1.52 -1.92
C GLN A 23 15.32 1.41 -2.15
N GLY A 24 15.84 0.18 -2.08
CA GLY A 24 17.27 -0.09 -2.25
C GLY A 24 18.12 0.13 -0.98
N ASP A 25 17.49 0.45 0.16
CA ASP A 25 18.13 0.52 1.47
C ASP A 25 17.72 -0.71 2.32
N PRO A 26 18.60 -1.72 2.45
CA PRO A 26 18.30 -2.90 3.26
C PRO A 26 18.09 -2.60 4.75
N ALA A 27 18.75 -1.57 5.29
CA ALA A 27 18.65 -1.23 6.70
C ALA A 27 17.29 -0.58 7.00
N ASP A 28 16.84 0.32 6.13
CA ASP A 28 15.50 0.91 6.24
C ASP A 28 14.41 -0.16 6.04
N TRP A 29 14.60 -1.06 5.06
CA TRP A 29 13.69 -2.19 4.85
C TRP A 29 13.58 -3.09 6.08
N GLU A 30 14.68 -3.42 6.76
CA GLU A 30 14.66 -4.27 7.96
C GLU A 30 13.91 -3.61 9.12
N ILE A 31 13.95 -2.27 9.22
CA ILE A 31 13.23 -1.52 10.24
C ILE A 31 11.73 -1.41 9.91
N GLU A 32 11.40 -1.03 8.67
CA GLU A 32 10.02 -0.72 8.28
C GLU A 32 9.19 -1.97 7.97
N SER A 33 9.80 -3.02 7.40
CA SER A 33 9.09 -4.27 7.09
C SER A 33 8.52 -4.97 8.32
N VAL A 34 9.20 -4.87 9.48
CA VAL A 34 8.71 -5.42 10.75
C VAL A 34 7.43 -4.72 11.21
N LYS A 35 7.22 -3.46 10.80
CA LYS A 35 6.02 -2.69 11.14
C LYS A 35 4.82 -3.02 10.24
N MET A 36 5.02 -3.62 9.06
CA MET A 36 3.92 -3.93 8.11
C MET A 36 2.77 -4.67 8.77
N ALA A 37 3.04 -5.71 9.56
CA ALA A 37 2.00 -6.50 10.21
C ALA A 37 1.12 -5.63 11.13
N VAL A 38 1.74 -4.73 11.90
CA VAL A 38 1.05 -3.80 12.79
C VAL A 38 0.27 -2.75 11.99
N VAL A 39 0.85 -2.22 10.93
CA VAL A 39 0.20 -1.23 10.05
C VAL A 39 -1.05 -1.83 9.41
N TYR A 40 -0.95 -3.01 8.77
CA TYR A 40 -2.11 -3.67 8.16
C TYR A 40 -3.18 -4.05 9.18
N ASN A 41 -2.78 -4.53 10.36
CA ASN A 41 -3.73 -4.89 11.42
C ASN A 41 -4.43 -3.68 12.03
N SER A 42 -3.77 -2.52 12.06
CA SER A 42 -4.30 -1.29 12.67
C SER A 42 -4.91 -0.32 11.66
N ALA A 43 -4.88 -0.67 10.36
CA ALA A 43 -5.46 0.14 9.31
C ALA A 43 -7.00 0.13 9.40
N LEU A 44 -7.61 1.30 9.22
CA LEU A 44 -9.07 1.42 9.09
C LEU A 44 -9.58 0.67 7.85
N LEU A 45 -8.80 0.70 6.77
CA LEU A 45 -9.10 0.05 5.50
C LEU A 45 -7.80 -0.37 4.82
N THR A 46 -7.81 -1.58 4.27
CA THR A 46 -6.77 -2.06 3.38
C THR A 46 -7.36 -2.25 1.98
N ILE A 47 -6.78 -1.59 0.99
CA ILE A 47 -7.15 -1.73 -0.43
C ILE A 47 -6.04 -2.48 -1.17
N MET A 48 -6.40 -3.41 -2.04
CA MET A 48 -5.44 -4.17 -2.85
C MET A 48 -5.97 -4.40 -4.28
N ALA A 49 -5.06 -4.43 -5.25
CA ALA A 49 -5.37 -4.75 -6.65
C ALA A 49 -5.57 -6.26 -6.83
N GLY A 50 -6.70 -6.79 -6.35
CA GLY A 50 -6.96 -8.24 -6.35
C GLY A 50 -7.15 -8.90 -7.72
N SER A 51 -7.09 -8.13 -8.82
CA SER A 51 -7.09 -8.60 -10.22
C SER A 51 -5.69 -8.64 -10.84
N GLY A 52 -4.67 -8.13 -10.16
CA GLY A 52 -3.30 -8.03 -10.67
C GLY A 52 -2.37 -9.14 -10.23
N SER A 53 -1.42 -9.47 -11.10
CA SER A 53 -0.31 -10.40 -10.79
C SER A 53 0.92 -9.68 -10.23
N ASN A 54 0.99 -8.36 -10.36
CA ASN A 54 2.11 -7.53 -9.93
C ASN A 54 1.65 -6.08 -9.62
N SER A 55 2.59 -5.26 -9.16
CA SER A 55 2.39 -3.85 -8.83
C SER A 55 2.12 -2.95 -10.05
N ASP A 56 2.40 -3.43 -11.27
CA ASP A 56 2.10 -2.69 -12.50
C ASP A 56 0.60 -2.78 -12.87
N THR A 57 -0.14 -3.69 -12.24
CA THR A 57 -1.58 -3.79 -12.44
C THR A 57 -2.31 -2.76 -11.57
N GLY A 58 -3.08 -1.88 -12.22
CA GLY A 58 -3.88 -0.87 -11.53
C GLY A 58 -4.97 -1.47 -10.64
N LEU A 59 -5.20 -0.82 -9.48
CA LEU A 59 -6.24 -1.10 -8.49
C LEU A 59 -7.65 -1.14 -9.08
N LEU A 60 -7.91 -0.29 -10.09
CA LEU A 60 -9.24 -0.10 -10.67
C LEU A 60 -9.42 -0.84 -12.01
N ASN A 61 -8.50 -1.73 -12.36
CA ASN A 61 -8.63 -2.54 -13.56
C ASN A 61 -9.72 -3.62 -13.40
N PRO A 62 -10.49 -3.93 -14.47
CA PRO A 62 -11.46 -5.01 -14.44
C PRO A 62 -10.83 -6.33 -13.98
N ARG A 63 -11.60 -7.18 -13.28
CA ARG A 63 -11.17 -8.56 -13.01
C ARG A 63 -11.15 -9.33 -14.33
N SER A 64 -10.00 -9.94 -14.62
CA SER A 64 -9.84 -10.98 -15.64
C SER A 64 -10.52 -12.28 -15.22
#